data_AF-A0AAW1X087-F1
#
_entry.id   AF-A0AAW1X087-F1
#
_cell.length_a   1.000
_cell.length_b   1.000
_cell.length_c   1.000
_cell.angle_alpha   90.00
_cell.angle_beta   90.00
_cell.angle_gamma   90.00
#
_symmetry.space_group_name_H-M   'P 1'
#
loop_
_entity.id
_entity.type
_entity.pdbx_description
1 polymer ?
#
loop_
_entity_poly.entity_id
_entity_poly.type
_entity_poly.pdbx_seq_one_letter_code
_entity_poly.pdbx_strand_id
1 'polypeptide(L)'
;MTSLGVQLHIQDHHVVMNNGILQVTLSKPGGIVTGIQYNGIDNLLEVLNEEANRGYWDLVWSKAGSIGTTGTFDRIIGTKFSVIVESEEQVEISFTREWNHKDENVPLNIDKRFIMLRNSSGFYSYAIYEHLKEWPPFNLPQTRITFKLRKEKFQYMAIADNRQRYMPLPDDRLPDRCQILNSDFPEAVLLVAPIEPQYKGEVDDKYQYSCENQNLQVHGWICMEPQIGFWQITPSDEFRSGGPLKQNLTSHVGPVCLAMFLSAHYTGEDLVLKLKQNEPWKKVFGPVFIYLNSASDAKDSSPLWNDAKKQMMNEVQSWPYEFPASNDFPPSKQRGNVSGRIRVRDRY
;
A
#
# COMPACT_ATOMS: atom_id res chain seq x y z
N MET A 1 1.91 24.07 -22.94
CA MET A 1 1.70 24.62 -21.58
C MET A 1 2.93 24.26 -20.77
N THR A 2 3.58 25.23 -20.13
CA THR A 2 4.70 24.96 -19.22
C THR A 2 4.16 24.14 -18.04
N SER A 3 4.76 22.98 -17.80
CA SER A 3 4.48 22.15 -16.63
C SER A 3 4.60 23.00 -15.36
N LEU A 4 3.57 23.02 -14.52
CA LEU A 4 3.63 23.66 -13.21
C LEU A 4 4.62 22.89 -12.33
N GLY A 5 5.50 23.60 -11.61
CA GLY A 5 6.33 22.98 -10.58
C GLY A 5 5.47 22.36 -9.46
N VAL A 6 6.04 21.44 -8.69
CA VAL A 6 5.36 20.88 -7.52
C VAL A 6 5.08 22.00 -6.50
N GLN A 7 3.87 22.03 -5.99
CA GLN A 7 3.40 22.99 -4.99
C GLN A 7 3.01 22.25 -3.70
N LEU A 8 3.38 22.83 -2.57
CA LEU A 8 2.99 22.38 -1.25
C LEU A 8 2.12 23.44 -0.57
N HIS A 9 0.90 23.07 -0.19
CA HIS A 9 0.01 23.95 0.55
C HIS A 9 -0.22 23.38 1.95
N ILE A 10 0.29 24.07 2.97
CA ILE A 10 0.20 23.64 4.37
C ILE A 10 -0.93 24.43 5.04
N GLN A 11 -1.94 23.71 5.52
CA GLN A 11 -3.08 24.24 6.26
C GLN A 11 -2.99 23.83 7.74
N ASP A 12 -4.00 24.19 8.53
CA ASP A 12 -4.04 23.87 9.96
C ASP A 12 -4.15 22.36 10.19
N HIS A 13 -5.10 21.70 9.51
CA HIS A 13 -5.42 20.29 9.70
C HIS A 13 -5.02 19.39 8.53
N HIS A 14 -4.57 19.97 7.41
CA HIS A 14 -4.21 19.23 6.21
C HIS A 14 -2.95 19.81 5.55
N VAL A 15 -2.34 19.00 4.70
CA VAL A 15 -1.28 19.40 3.78
C VAL A 15 -1.58 18.83 2.41
N VAL A 16 -1.36 19.63 1.38
CA VAL A 16 -1.74 19.30 0.00
C VAL A 16 -0.51 19.39 -0.89
N MET A 17 -0.16 18.27 -1.53
CA MET A 17 0.85 18.24 -2.60
C MET A 17 0.14 18.29 -3.96
N ASN A 18 0.61 19.14 -4.88
CA ASN A 18 0.04 19.30 -6.20
C ASN A 18 1.15 19.48 -7.24
N ASN A 19 1.18 18.66 -8.31
CA ASN A 19 2.15 18.79 -9.40
C ASN A 19 1.51 19.17 -10.75
N GLY A 20 0.27 19.64 -10.73
CA GLY A 20 -0.51 20.01 -11.92
C GLY A 20 -1.16 18.82 -12.64
N ILE A 21 -0.82 17.58 -12.30
CA ILE A 21 -1.44 16.36 -12.83
C ILE A 21 -2.45 15.79 -11.83
N LEU A 22 -2.04 15.68 -10.57
CA LEU A 22 -2.87 15.21 -9.46
C LEU A 22 -2.64 16.05 -8.20
N GLN A 23 -3.59 15.96 -7.28
CA GLN A 23 -3.48 16.52 -5.94
C GLN A 23 -3.62 15.41 -4.90
N VAL A 24 -2.77 15.43 -3.89
CA VAL A 24 -2.83 14.50 -2.75
C VAL A 24 -2.97 15.32 -1.46
N THR A 25 -4.05 15.08 -0.74
CA THR A 25 -4.33 15.72 0.56
C THR A 25 -4.06 14.73 1.68
N LEU A 26 -3.27 15.17 2.67
CA LEU A 26 -2.98 14.40 3.87
C LEU A 26 -3.37 15.15 5.13
N SER A 27 -3.84 14.42 6.15
CA SER A 27 -4.10 15.01 7.47
C SER A 27 -2.80 15.44 8.15
N LYS A 28 -2.86 16.51 8.92
CA LYS A 28 -1.72 17.09 9.64
C LYS A 28 -2.04 17.16 11.14
N PRO A 29 -1.20 16.61 12.03
CA PRO A 29 0.07 15.92 11.75
C PRO A 29 -0.10 14.41 11.44
N GLY A 30 -1.31 13.91 11.23
CA GLY A 30 -1.59 12.48 11.19
C GLY A 30 -0.96 11.71 10.03
N GLY A 31 -0.76 12.34 8.87
CA GLY A 31 -0.22 11.69 7.67
C GLY A 31 -1.13 10.60 7.12
N ILE A 32 -2.45 10.78 7.24
CA ILE A 32 -3.45 9.93 6.58
C ILE A 32 -3.74 10.56 5.22
N VAL A 33 -3.78 9.77 4.15
CA VAL A 33 -4.21 10.26 2.83
C VAL A 33 -5.74 10.38 2.85
N THR A 34 -6.23 11.61 2.92
CA THR A 34 -7.67 11.92 3.06
C THR A 34 -8.33 12.16 1.71
N GLY A 35 -7.55 12.54 0.70
CA GLY A 35 -8.05 12.67 -0.66
C GLY A 35 -6.98 12.62 -1.74
N ILE A 36 -7.38 12.13 -2.91
CA ILE A 36 -6.60 12.12 -4.15
C ILE A 36 -7.49 12.66 -5.26
N GLN A 37 -7.16 13.83 -5.81
CA GLN A 37 -7.89 14.43 -6.92
C GLN A 37 -7.16 14.12 -8.23
N TYR A 38 -7.88 13.60 -9.22
CA TYR A 38 -7.29 13.26 -10.51
C TYR A 38 -8.35 13.23 -11.62
N ASN A 39 -7.98 13.75 -12.80
CA ASN A 39 -8.76 13.66 -14.04
C ASN A 39 -10.27 13.97 -13.87
N GLY A 40 -10.58 15.09 -13.21
CA GLY A 40 -11.95 15.57 -13.00
C GLY A 40 -12.71 14.93 -11.84
N ILE A 41 -12.16 13.91 -11.16
CA ILE A 41 -12.73 13.38 -9.92
C ILE A 41 -12.13 14.14 -8.73
N ASP A 42 -13.01 14.66 -7.88
CA ASP A 42 -12.71 15.42 -6.66
C ASP A 42 -11.91 14.61 -5.63
N ASN A 43 -12.30 13.35 -5.42
CA ASN A 43 -11.59 12.42 -4.58
C ASN A 43 -11.77 10.98 -5.10
N LEU A 44 -10.67 10.28 -5.35
CA LEU A 44 -10.68 8.86 -5.75
C LEU A 44 -10.99 7.92 -4.57
N LEU A 45 -10.78 8.38 -3.33
CA LEU A 45 -10.94 7.59 -2.12
C LEU A 45 -12.39 7.61 -1.62
N GLU A 46 -12.81 6.55 -0.92
CA GLU A 46 -14.18 6.38 -0.41
C GLU A 46 -14.56 7.50 0.56
N VAL A 47 -15.30 8.50 0.08
CA VAL A 47 -15.62 9.72 0.83
C VAL A 47 -16.63 9.48 1.95
N LEU A 48 -17.41 8.39 1.88
CA LEU A 48 -18.32 7.99 2.95
C LEU A 48 -17.59 7.40 4.15
N ASN A 49 -16.33 6.98 3.97
CA ASN A 49 -15.47 6.63 5.10
C ASN A 49 -14.97 7.89 5.80
N GLU A 50 -14.81 7.80 7.12
CA GLU A 50 -14.01 8.73 7.90
C GLU A 50 -12.63 8.91 7.25
N GLU A 51 -12.06 10.12 7.33
CA GLU A 51 -10.78 10.43 6.68
C GLU A 51 -9.68 9.44 7.06
N ALA A 52 -9.60 9.06 8.34
CA ALA A 52 -8.66 8.07 8.88
C ALA A 52 -8.79 6.68 8.22
N ASN A 53 -9.90 6.37 7.57
CA ASN A 53 -10.22 5.06 6.99
C ASN A 53 -10.23 5.07 5.45
N ARG A 54 -9.54 6.02 4.81
CA ARG A 54 -9.44 6.13 3.34
C ARG A 54 -8.12 5.58 2.81
N GLY A 55 -7.02 6.31 2.99
CA GLY A 55 -5.67 5.89 2.65
C GLY A 55 -4.75 5.98 3.87
N TYR A 56 -4.21 4.86 4.35
CA TYR A 56 -3.43 4.85 5.59
C TYR A 56 -2.36 3.76 5.62
N TRP A 57 -1.31 4.02 6.38
CA TRP A 57 -0.38 2.99 6.83
C TRP A 57 -0.93 2.31 8.08
N ASP A 58 -0.83 1.00 8.14
CA ASP A 58 -1.20 0.20 9.30
C ASP A 58 -0.17 -0.89 9.60
N LEU A 59 -0.17 -1.31 10.86
CA LEU A 59 0.50 -2.51 11.31
C LEU A 59 -0.36 -3.31 12.27
N VAL A 60 -0.01 -4.58 12.43
CA VAL A 60 -0.52 -5.43 13.49
C VAL A 60 0.67 -5.82 14.34
N TRP A 61 0.53 -5.72 15.66
CA TRP A 61 1.59 -6.07 16.60
C TRP A 61 1.06 -6.73 17.87
N SER A 62 1.91 -7.43 18.59
CA SER A 62 1.57 -8.00 19.89
C SER A 62 2.75 -7.92 20.86
N LYS A 63 2.48 -8.04 22.16
CA LYS A 63 3.54 -8.17 23.16
C LYS A 63 4.39 -9.41 22.88
N ALA A 64 5.70 -9.32 23.15
CA ALA A 64 6.58 -10.48 23.05
C ALA A 64 6.07 -11.65 23.89
N GLY A 65 6.24 -12.87 23.39
CA GLY A 65 5.72 -14.10 24.01
C GLY A 65 4.27 -14.44 23.64
N SER A 66 3.54 -13.55 22.96
CA SER A 66 2.26 -13.91 22.34
C SER A 66 2.48 -14.92 21.21
N ILE A 67 1.61 -15.93 21.12
CA ILE A 67 1.64 -17.01 20.12
C ILE A 67 0.73 -16.64 18.95
N GLY A 68 1.06 -17.10 17.74
CA GLY A 68 0.24 -16.92 16.54
C GLY A 68 0.54 -15.64 15.77
N THR A 69 -0.43 -15.22 14.95
CA THR A 69 -0.26 -14.19 13.91
C THR A 69 -1.19 -12.99 14.07
N THR A 70 -2.02 -12.99 15.12
CA THR A 70 -2.97 -11.92 15.43
C THR A 70 -2.39 -10.97 16.48
N GLY A 71 -3.01 -9.81 16.63
CA GLY A 71 -2.56 -8.81 17.59
C GLY A 71 -3.39 -7.54 17.54
N THR A 72 -2.85 -6.49 18.14
CA THR A 72 -3.42 -5.14 18.12
C THR A 72 -3.22 -4.53 16.75
N PHE A 73 -4.33 -4.15 16.11
CA PHE A 73 -4.32 -3.32 14.91
C PHE A 73 -3.99 -1.88 15.29
N ASP A 74 -2.96 -1.32 14.67
CA ASP A 74 -2.51 0.05 14.89
C ASP A 74 -2.49 0.78 13.54
N ARG A 75 -3.41 1.73 13.41
CA ARG A 75 -3.36 2.69 12.32
C ARG A 75 -2.36 3.77 12.70
N ILE A 76 -1.31 3.88 11.88
CA ILE A 76 -0.19 4.76 12.19
C ILE A 76 -0.63 6.22 11.97
N ILE A 77 -0.83 6.95 13.06
CA ILE A 77 -1.16 8.38 13.05
C ILE A 77 0.06 9.14 13.57
N GLY A 78 0.62 10.02 12.75
CA GLY A 78 1.74 10.88 13.14
C GLY A 78 1.33 11.92 14.18
N THR A 79 2.28 12.29 15.04
CA THR A 79 2.14 13.38 16.03
C THR A 79 2.90 14.63 15.62
N LYS A 80 3.82 14.54 14.65
CA LYS A 80 4.58 15.66 14.12
C LYS A 80 4.66 15.60 12.60
N PHE A 81 4.47 16.76 11.97
CA PHE A 81 4.63 16.97 10.53
C PHE A 81 5.92 17.76 10.26
N SER A 82 6.66 17.41 9.21
CA SER A 82 7.83 18.17 8.74
C SER A 82 7.92 18.17 7.21
N VAL A 83 8.39 19.29 6.64
CA VAL A 83 8.80 19.37 5.23
C VAL A 83 10.28 19.04 5.14
N ILE A 84 10.64 18.14 4.24
CA ILE A 84 12.00 17.59 4.11
C ILE A 84 12.68 18.14 2.86
N VAL A 85 11.95 18.12 1.75
CA VAL A 85 12.34 18.74 0.48
C VAL A 85 11.14 19.52 -0.04
N GLU A 86 11.39 20.74 -0.51
CA GLU A 86 10.40 21.57 -1.20
C GLU A 86 11.09 22.33 -2.33
N SER A 87 10.72 22.02 -3.56
CA SER A 87 11.25 22.60 -4.79
C SER A 87 10.24 22.43 -5.92
N GLU A 88 10.47 23.09 -7.05
CA GLU A 88 9.62 22.90 -8.24
C GLU A 88 9.68 21.48 -8.80
N GLU A 89 10.75 20.72 -8.53
CA GLU A 89 10.94 19.36 -9.05
C GLU A 89 10.40 18.28 -8.10
N GLN A 90 10.41 18.56 -6.80
CA GLN A 90 10.08 17.58 -5.76
C GLN A 90 9.57 18.24 -4.49
N VAL A 91 8.56 17.59 -3.89
CA VAL A 91 8.20 17.76 -2.49
C VAL A 91 8.36 16.41 -1.77
N GLU A 92 9.02 16.43 -0.61
CA GLU A 92 9.05 15.32 0.35
C GLU A 92 8.58 15.81 1.71
N ILE A 93 7.57 15.14 2.27
CA ILE A 93 7.00 15.46 3.58
C ILE A 93 7.03 14.24 4.50
N SER A 94 7.00 14.51 5.81
CA SER A 94 7.17 13.53 6.88
C SER A 94 6.11 13.66 7.95
N PHE A 95 5.68 12.52 8.46
CA PHE A 95 4.76 12.39 9.57
C PHE A 95 5.33 11.38 10.56
N THR A 96 5.89 11.88 11.66
CA THR A 96 6.55 11.05 12.66
C THR A 96 5.63 10.75 13.84
N ARG A 97 5.78 9.54 14.39
CA ARG A 97 5.26 9.14 15.70
C ARG A 97 6.43 8.54 16.48
N GLU A 98 6.92 9.29 17.46
CA GLU A 98 7.92 8.79 18.40
C GLU A 98 7.23 7.95 19.48
N TRP A 99 7.92 6.95 20.00
CA TRP A 99 7.41 6.11 21.08
C TRP A 99 8.12 6.41 22.40
N ASN A 100 7.36 6.37 23.49
CA ASN A 100 7.88 6.43 24.85
C ASN A 100 7.20 5.38 25.75
N HIS A 101 7.77 5.12 26.94
CA HIS A 101 7.32 4.07 27.86
C HIS A 101 5.87 4.21 28.38
N LYS A 102 5.22 5.36 28.19
CA LYS A 102 3.81 5.57 28.57
C LYS A 102 2.85 5.27 27.44
N ASP A 103 3.34 5.09 26.21
CA ASP A 103 2.51 4.85 25.04
C ASP A 103 2.03 3.40 25.02
N GLU A 104 0.76 3.22 24.69
CA GLU A 104 0.16 1.90 24.49
C GLU A 104 0.35 1.37 23.06
N ASN A 105 0.94 2.17 22.17
CA ASN A 105 1.24 1.78 20.79
C ASN A 105 2.46 0.86 20.71
N VAL A 106 2.71 0.31 19.52
CA VAL A 106 3.90 -0.49 19.26
C VAL A 106 5.19 0.28 19.65
N PRO A 107 6.19 -0.37 20.28
CA PRO A 107 7.48 0.25 20.63
C PRO A 107 8.34 0.62 19.40
N LEU A 108 7.87 1.53 18.56
CA LEU A 108 8.57 1.96 17.34
C LEU A 108 8.50 3.48 17.18
N ASN A 109 9.65 4.07 16.89
CA ASN A 109 9.71 5.33 16.17
C ASN A 109 9.29 5.02 14.73
N ILE A 110 8.31 5.77 14.23
CA ILE A 110 7.82 5.61 12.87
C ILE A 110 7.89 6.97 12.17
N ASP A 111 8.53 7.00 11.01
CA ASP A 111 8.56 8.16 10.11
C ASP A 111 7.93 7.76 8.78
N LYS A 112 6.68 8.19 8.54
CA LYS A 112 6.01 8.00 7.25
C LYS A 112 6.36 9.15 6.34
N ARG A 113 6.76 8.84 5.12
CA ARG A 113 7.18 9.81 4.12
C ARG A 113 6.31 9.72 2.88
N PHE A 114 6.06 10.86 2.28
CA PHE A 114 5.37 10.97 0.99
C PHE A 114 6.17 11.90 0.09
N ILE A 115 6.33 11.48 -1.17
CA ILE A 115 7.10 12.22 -2.16
C ILE A 115 6.23 12.44 -3.40
N MET A 116 6.17 13.67 -3.86
CA MET A 116 5.55 14.03 -5.14
C MET A 116 6.60 14.67 -6.03
N LEU A 117 6.71 14.17 -7.26
CA LEU A 117 7.65 14.65 -8.27
C LEU A 117 6.91 15.45 -9.35
N ARG A 118 7.60 16.41 -9.94
CA ARG A 118 7.13 17.12 -11.14
C ARG A 118 6.97 16.13 -12.30
N ASN A 119 5.95 16.34 -13.13
CA ASN A 119 5.69 15.52 -14.32
C ASN A 119 5.48 14.02 -14.04
N SER A 120 5.15 13.63 -12.80
CA SER A 120 4.83 12.24 -12.46
C SER A 120 3.32 12.09 -12.22
N SER A 121 2.69 11.11 -12.85
CA SER A 121 1.25 10.83 -12.65
C SER A 121 1.04 9.93 -11.44
N GLY A 122 1.54 10.36 -10.29
CA GLY A 122 1.46 9.61 -9.06
C GLY A 122 2.26 10.23 -7.93
N PHE A 123 2.35 9.50 -6.82
CA PHE A 123 3.15 9.87 -5.66
C PHE A 123 3.76 8.63 -5.00
N TYR A 124 4.88 8.80 -4.33
CA TYR A 124 5.56 7.73 -3.63
C TYR A 124 5.25 7.78 -2.14
N SER A 125 5.30 6.63 -1.48
CA SER A 125 5.30 6.56 -0.03
C SER A 125 6.27 5.50 0.46
N TYR A 126 6.96 5.82 1.54
CA TYR A 126 7.85 4.91 2.26
C TYR A 126 7.79 5.21 3.75
N ALA A 127 8.28 4.30 4.58
CA ALA A 127 8.37 4.55 6.02
C ALA A 127 9.67 3.99 6.60
N ILE A 128 10.18 4.66 7.63
CA ILE A 128 11.32 4.22 8.41
C ILE A 128 10.82 3.83 9.78
N TYR A 129 11.02 2.56 10.16
CA TYR A 129 10.70 2.06 11.48
C TYR A 129 11.99 1.86 12.26
N GLU A 130 12.04 2.31 13.50
CA GLU A 130 13.19 2.18 14.38
C GLU A 130 12.75 1.72 15.78
N HIS A 131 13.35 0.64 16.23
CA HIS A 131 13.27 0.11 17.59
C HIS A 131 14.62 0.35 18.28
N LEU A 132 14.60 1.10 19.38
CA LEU A 132 15.81 1.37 20.15
C LEU A 132 16.12 0.21 21.10
N LYS A 133 17.41 0.02 21.41
CA LYS A 133 17.91 -1.11 22.19
C LYS A 133 17.16 -1.32 23.53
N GLU A 134 16.87 -0.24 24.25
CA GLU A 134 16.29 -0.31 25.60
C GLU A 134 14.76 -0.47 25.61
N TRP A 135 14.15 -0.57 24.44
CA TRP A 135 12.70 -0.62 24.32
C TRP A 135 12.13 -2.04 24.51
N PRO A 136 10.85 -2.14 24.92
CA PRO A 136 10.21 -3.42 25.14
C PRO A 136 10.15 -4.27 23.86
N PRO A 137 10.43 -5.58 23.97
CA PRO A 137 10.30 -6.49 22.83
C PRO A 137 8.85 -6.62 22.38
N PHE A 138 8.66 -6.88 21.08
CA PHE A 138 7.33 -7.07 20.49
C PHE A 138 7.40 -7.95 19.24
N ASN A 139 6.22 -8.41 18.81
CA ASN A 139 6.03 -9.13 17.57
C ASN A 139 5.32 -8.22 16.55
N LEU A 140 5.73 -8.27 15.29
CA LEU A 140 5.12 -7.54 14.17
C LEU A 140 4.67 -8.54 13.09
N PRO A 141 3.43 -9.07 13.17
CA PRO A 141 2.91 -9.97 12.15
C PRO A 141 2.64 -9.30 10.80
N GLN A 142 2.37 -7.99 10.77
CA GLN A 142 1.99 -7.29 9.54
C GLN A 142 2.35 -5.81 9.56
N THR A 143 2.75 -5.28 8.40
CA THR A 143 2.74 -3.83 8.12
C THR A 143 2.50 -3.58 6.62
N ARG A 144 1.70 -2.57 6.28
CA ARG A 144 1.24 -2.29 4.92
C ARG A 144 0.70 -0.86 4.75
N ILE A 145 0.39 -0.51 3.50
CA ILE A 145 -0.50 0.61 3.14
C ILE A 145 -1.84 0.04 2.66
N THR A 146 -2.93 0.69 3.04
CA THR A 146 -4.28 0.40 2.55
C THR A 146 -4.88 1.64 1.91
N PHE A 147 -5.40 1.50 0.68
CA PHE A 147 -6.26 2.50 0.03
C PHE A 147 -7.65 1.91 -0.20
N LYS A 148 -8.69 2.64 0.22
CA LYS A 148 -10.09 2.31 -0.04
C LYS A 148 -10.64 3.31 -1.04
N LEU A 149 -10.91 2.84 -2.25
CA LEU A 149 -11.39 3.67 -3.34
C LEU A 149 -12.91 3.79 -3.30
N ARG A 150 -13.47 4.76 -4.03
CA ARG A 150 -14.93 4.94 -4.16
C ARG A 150 -15.57 3.72 -4.81
N LYS A 151 -16.43 3.02 -4.07
CA LYS A 151 -17.06 1.77 -4.55
C LYS A 151 -17.95 1.98 -5.78
N GLU A 152 -18.57 3.15 -5.90
CA GLU A 152 -19.44 3.51 -7.02
C GLU A 152 -18.66 3.87 -8.29
N LYS A 153 -17.34 4.05 -8.20
CA LYS A 153 -16.48 4.39 -9.33
C LYS A 153 -15.60 3.21 -9.74
N PHE A 154 -14.91 2.63 -8.78
CA PHE A 154 -13.90 1.60 -9.02
C PHE A 154 -14.50 0.21 -8.87
N GLN A 155 -14.94 -0.37 -9.99
CA GLN A 155 -15.66 -1.64 -10.00
C GLN A 155 -14.90 -2.76 -10.73
N TYR A 156 -13.86 -2.42 -11.49
CA TYR A 156 -13.08 -3.39 -12.25
C TYR A 156 -11.68 -3.52 -11.66
N MET A 157 -11.32 -4.71 -11.21
CA MET A 157 -10.02 -5.00 -10.60
C MET A 157 -9.09 -5.68 -11.61
N ALA A 158 -7.81 -5.32 -11.59
CA ALA A 158 -6.78 -6.01 -12.35
C ALA A 158 -5.55 -6.28 -11.48
N ILE A 159 -5.16 -7.56 -11.37
CA ILE A 159 -4.04 -8.01 -10.54
C ILE A 159 -3.04 -8.89 -11.30
N ALA A 160 -3.40 -9.37 -12.49
CA ALA A 160 -2.54 -10.04 -13.45
C ALA A 160 -3.18 -10.01 -14.84
N ASP A 161 -2.44 -10.33 -15.90
CA ASP A 161 -2.96 -10.38 -17.28
C ASP A 161 -4.17 -11.31 -17.43
N ASN A 162 -4.20 -12.40 -16.68
CA ASN A 162 -5.28 -13.39 -16.69
C ASN A 162 -6.22 -13.30 -15.47
N ARG A 163 -6.07 -12.29 -14.62
CA ARG A 163 -6.88 -12.10 -13.39
C ARG A 163 -7.37 -10.67 -13.32
N GLN A 164 -8.39 -10.39 -14.12
CA GLN A 164 -9.06 -9.11 -14.18
C GLN A 164 -10.56 -9.34 -14.32
N ARG A 165 -11.36 -8.59 -13.58
CA ARG A 165 -12.83 -8.73 -13.62
C ARG A 165 -13.53 -7.55 -12.98
N TYR A 166 -14.80 -7.39 -13.34
CA TYR A 166 -15.73 -6.68 -12.47
C TYR A 166 -15.89 -7.47 -11.16
N MET A 167 -15.82 -6.74 -10.05
CA MET A 167 -15.90 -7.28 -8.70
C MET A 167 -17.28 -7.00 -8.10
N PRO A 168 -17.77 -7.87 -7.20
CA PRO A 168 -18.95 -7.54 -6.41
C PRO A 168 -18.73 -6.27 -5.60
N LEU A 169 -19.84 -5.61 -5.22
CA LEU A 169 -19.79 -4.46 -4.35
C LEU A 169 -19.54 -4.89 -2.89
N PRO A 170 -18.93 -4.04 -2.04
CA PRO A 170 -18.82 -4.35 -0.62
C PRO A 170 -20.18 -4.58 0.05
N ASP A 171 -21.24 -3.95 -0.46
CA ASP A 171 -22.63 -4.14 0.01
C ASP A 171 -23.15 -5.56 -0.24
N ASP A 172 -22.58 -6.30 -1.20
CA ASP A 172 -22.92 -7.71 -1.44
C ASP A 172 -22.48 -8.63 -0.30
N ARG A 173 -21.54 -8.16 0.52
CA ARG A 173 -21.02 -8.86 1.69
C ARG A 173 -21.76 -8.50 2.98
N LEU A 174 -22.87 -7.76 2.90
CA LEU A 174 -23.71 -7.50 4.07
C LEU A 174 -24.43 -8.79 4.54
N PRO A 175 -24.71 -8.95 5.85
CA PRO A 175 -25.25 -10.20 6.41
C PRO A 175 -26.56 -10.69 5.80
N ASP A 176 -27.37 -9.79 5.24
CA ASP A 176 -28.64 -10.10 4.56
C ASP A 176 -28.45 -10.52 3.09
N ARG A 177 -27.24 -10.38 2.55
CA ARG A 177 -26.93 -10.55 1.12
C ARG A 177 -25.89 -11.65 0.87
N CYS A 178 -25.08 -11.98 1.88
CA CYS A 178 -24.14 -13.09 1.85
C CYS A 178 -24.28 -14.04 3.04
N GLN A 179 -23.66 -15.22 2.92
CA GLN A 179 -23.54 -16.20 4.00
C GLN A 179 -22.05 -16.50 4.22
N ILE A 180 -21.57 -16.37 5.46
CA ILE A 180 -20.24 -16.87 5.85
C ILE A 180 -20.23 -18.39 5.65
N LEU A 181 -19.25 -18.89 4.89
CA LEU A 181 -19.17 -20.32 4.58
C LEU A 181 -18.72 -21.17 5.77
N ASN A 182 -17.80 -20.64 6.57
CA ASN A 182 -17.27 -21.31 7.75
C ASN A 182 -16.82 -20.27 8.78
N SER A 183 -17.15 -20.48 10.06
CA SER A 183 -16.72 -19.60 11.16
C SER A 183 -15.21 -19.52 11.35
N ASP A 184 -14.47 -20.55 10.92
CA ASP A 184 -13.00 -20.59 10.97
C ASP A 184 -12.35 -19.74 9.86
N PHE A 185 -13.12 -19.41 8.81
CA PHE A 185 -12.70 -18.59 7.67
C PHE A 185 -13.75 -17.51 7.36
N PRO A 186 -13.97 -16.56 8.30
CA PRO A 186 -15.03 -15.58 8.21
C PRO A 186 -14.89 -14.65 6.99
N GLU A 187 -13.72 -14.59 6.37
CA GLU A 187 -13.51 -13.85 5.12
C GLU A 187 -14.13 -14.49 3.88
N ALA A 188 -14.40 -15.80 3.88
CA ALA A 188 -15.00 -16.49 2.76
C ALA A 188 -16.53 -16.46 2.86
N VAL A 189 -17.18 -15.73 1.95
CA VAL A 189 -18.63 -15.56 1.93
C VAL A 189 -19.23 -16.03 0.61
N LEU A 190 -20.37 -16.72 0.68
CA LEU A 190 -21.22 -17.04 -0.46
C LEU A 190 -22.18 -15.87 -0.71
N LEU A 191 -22.21 -15.34 -1.93
CA LEU A 191 -23.14 -14.28 -2.32
C LEU A 191 -24.52 -14.89 -2.64
N VAL A 192 -25.49 -14.67 -1.77
CA VAL A 192 -26.84 -15.29 -1.84
C VAL A 192 -27.84 -14.38 -2.56
N ALA A 193 -27.76 -13.08 -2.28
CA ALA A 193 -28.62 -12.06 -2.86
C ALA A 193 -27.84 -10.77 -3.20
N PRO A 194 -26.82 -10.83 -4.10
CA PRO A 194 -26.02 -9.67 -4.49
C PRO A 194 -26.83 -8.59 -5.24
N ILE A 195 -26.31 -7.36 -5.33
CA ILE A 195 -26.90 -6.20 -6.00
C ILE A 195 -26.92 -6.50 -7.49
N GLU A 196 -25.77 -6.91 -8.02
CA GLU A 196 -25.68 -7.46 -9.37
C GLU A 196 -26.01 -8.96 -9.34
N PRO A 197 -27.13 -9.41 -9.97
CA PRO A 197 -27.57 -10.80 -9.89
C PRO A 197 -26.58 -11.81 -10.47
N GLN A 198 -25.67 -11.37 -11.34
CA GLN A 198 -24.65 -12.21 -11.97
C GLN A 198 -23.66 -12.83 -10.97
N TYR A 199 -23.46 -12.21 -9.80
CA TYR A 199 -22.56 -12.72 -8.77
C TYR A 199 -23.24 -13.74 -7.84
N LYS A 200 -24.53 -14.03 -8.03
CA LYS A 200 -25.26 -14.95 -7.15
C LYS A 200 -24.67 -16.36 -7.25
N GLY A 201 -24.37 -16.94 -6.09
CA GLY A 201 -23.73 -18.26 -5.97
C GLY A 201 -22.21 -18.23 -6.07
N GLU A 202 -21.58 -17.07 -6.30
CA GLU A 202 -20.13 -16.95 -6.20
C GLU A 202 -19.65 -16.90 -4.74
N VAL A 203 -18.45 -17.42 -4.53
CA VAL A 203 -17.73 -17.28 -3.27
C VAL A 203 -16.71 -16.17 -3.42
N ASP A 204 -16.76 -15.18 -2.55
CA ASP A 204 -15.83 -14.04 -2.51
C ASP A 204 -14.98 -14.08 -1.24
N ASP A 205 -13.65 -14.11 -1.44
CA ASP A 205 -12.65 -14.12 -0.39
C ASP A 205 -11.43 -13.29 -0.84
N LYS A 206 -10.95 -12.38 0.01
CA LYS A 206 -9.74 -11.57 -0.24
C LYS A 206 -8.53 -12.43 -0.61
N TYR A 207 -8.42 -13.65 -0.08
CA TYR A 207 -7.31 -14.56 -0.34
C TYR A 207 -7.35 -15.17 -1.76
N GLN A 208 -8.48 -15.12 -2.47
CA GLN A 208 -8.55 -15.48 -3.90
C GLN A 208 -7.78 -14.53 -4.79
N TYR A 209 -7.40 -13.36 -4.26
CA TYR A 209 -6.72 -12.28 -4.98
C TYR A 209 -5.26 -12.12 -4.53
N SER A 210 -4.66 -13.11 -3.89
CA SER A 210 -3.23 -13.10 -3.58
C SER A 210 -2.35 -13.28 -4.83
N CYS A 211 -1.12 -12.80 -4.75
CA CYS A 211 -0.05 -13.06 -5.70
C CYS A 211 1.25 -13.38 -4.97
N GLU A 212 2.10 -14.20 -5.57
CA GLU A 212 3.49 -14.39 -5.13
C GLU A 212 4.28 -13.08 -5.29
N ASN A 213 5.20 -12.80 -4.37
CA ASN A 213 6.02 -11.57 -4.39
C ASN A 213 6.69 -11.33 -5.75
N GLN A 214 7.27 -12.37 -6.36
CA GLN A 214 7.93 -12.27 -7.67
C GLN A 214 7.01 -11.78 -8.80
N ASN A 215 5.69 -11.91 -8.63
CA ASN A 215 4.67 -11.50 -9.59
C ASN A 215 3.87 -10.27 -9.10
N LEU A 216 4.15 -9.77 -7.88
CA LEU A 216 3.39 -8.71 -7.22
C LEU A 216 4.07 -7.34 -7.38
N GLN A 217 4.21 -6.90 -8.63
CA GLN A 217 4.85 -5.63 -8.98
C GLN A 217 3.83 -4.52 -9.31
N VAL A 218 2.67 -4.87 -9.87
CA VAL A 218 1.59 -3.91 -10.16
C VAL A 218 0.21 -4.57 -10.03
N HIS A 219 -0.71 -3.89 -9.37
CA HIS A 219 -2.11 -4.27 -9.30
C HIS A 219 -2.97 -3.06 -8.93
N GLY A 220 -4.28 -3.13 -9.14
CA GLY A 220 -5.11 -1.96 -8.90
C GLY A 220 -6.57 -2.12 -9.29
N TRP A 221 -7.19 -0.97 -9.51
CA TRP A 221 -8.60 -0.81 -9.82
C TRP A 221 -8.80 0.18 -10.95
N ILE A 222 -9.88 -0.02 -11.68
CA ILE A 222 -10.28 0.78 -12.82
C ILE A 222 -11.68 1.32 -12.57
N CYS A 223 -11.79 2.64 -12.71
CA CYS A 223 -13.04 3.34 -12.91
C CYS A 223 -13.30 3.38 -14.41
N MET A 224 -14.48 2.94 -14.85
CA MET A 224 -14.82 2.96 -16.28
C MET A 224 -15.33 4.33 -16.74
N GLU A 225 -15.93 5.11 -15.84
CA GLU A 225 -16.54 6.40 -16.16
C GLU A 225 -16.23 7.48 -15.10
N PRO A 226 -15.28 8.41 -15.36
CA PRO A 226 -14.34 8.40 -16.49
C PRO A 226 -13.30 7.27 -16.38
N GLN A 227 -12.70 6.89 -17.51
CA GLN A 227 -11.69 5.82 -17.57
C GLN A 227 -10.40 6.22 -16.86
N ILE A 228 -10.26 5.73 -15.62
CA ILE A 228 -9.12 6.02 -14.74
C ILE A 228 -8.64 4.73 -14.10
N GLY A 229 -7.33 4.52 -14.10
CA GLY A 229 -6.69 3.45 -13.34
C GLY A 229 -6.05 4.01 -12.06
N PHE A 230 -6.19 3.26 -10.98
CA PHE A 230 -5.48 3.47 -9.71
C PHE A 230 -4.61 2.24 -9.45
N TRP A 231 -3.30 2.42 -9.37
CA TRP A 231 -2.34 1.31 -9.34
C TRP A 231 -1.36 1.43 -8.18
N GLN A 232 -1.15 0.32 -7.48
CA GLN A 232 -0.03 0.14 -6.56
C GLN A 232 1.12 -0.49 -7.33
N ILE A 233 2.26 0.19 -7.39
CA ILE A 233 3.50 -0.31 -8.01
C ILE A 233 4.57 -0.53 -6.94
N THR A 234 5.13 -1.74 -6.92
CA THR A 234 6.25 -2.13 -6.08
C THR A 234 7.48 -2.40 -6.95
N PRO A 235 8.47 -1.50 -6.96
CA PRO A 235 9.63 -1.60 -7.86
C PRO A 235 10.68 -2.63 -7.39
N SER A 236 10.69 -2.96 -6.09
CA SER A 236 11.68 -3.84 -5.47
C SER A 236 11.06 -4.61 -4.30
N ASP A 237 11.52 -5.85 -4.11
CA ASP A 237 11.11 -6.71 -3.00
C ASP A 237 12.03 -6.61 -1.77
N GLU A 238 13.05 -5.72 -1.76
CA GLU A 238 14.07 -5.68 -0.69
C GLU A 238 13.51 -5.48 0.73
N PHE A 239 12.34 -4.85 0.81
CA PHE A 239 11.64 -4.58 2.06
C PHE A 239 10.60 -5.65 2.39
N ARG A 240 10.30 -6.58 1.47
CA ARG A 240 9.31 -7.65 1.67
C ARG A 240 9.90 -8.86 2.39
N SER A 241 9.06 -9.53 3.17
CA SER A 241 9.39 -10.79 3.84
C SER A 241 8.99 -12.03 3.03
N GLY A 242 9.69 -13.15 3.26
CA GLY A 242 9.26 -14.49 2.82
C GLY A 242 9.77 -14.95 1.45
N GLY A 243 10.54 -14.12 0.76
CA GLY A 243 11.15 -14.49 -0.53
C GLY A 243 10.17 -14.47 -1.72
N PRO A 244 10.60 -14.93 -2.90
CA PRO A 244 9.87 -14.73 -4.16
C PRO A 244 8.53 -15.48 -4.24
N LEU A 245 8.44 -16.67 -3.65
CA LEU A 245 7.23 -17.51 -3.67
C LEU A 245 6.22 -17.19 -2.57
N LYS A 246 6.55 -16.26 -1.66
CA LYS A 246 5.62 -15.85 -0.61
C LYS A 246 4.43 -15.14 -1.23
N GLN A 247 3.24 -15.62 -0.91
CA GLN A 247 1.99 -14.98 -1.33
C GLN A 247 1.61 -13.82 -0.43
N ASN A 248 1.13 -12.75 -1.03
CA ASN A 248 0.61 -11.58 -0.35
C ASN A 248 -0.70 -11.12 -0.99
N LEU A 249 -1.52 -10.44 -0.20
CA LEU A 249 -2.76 -9.82 -0.67
C LEU A 249 -2.44 -8.67 -1.63
N THR A 250 -3.37 -8.41 -2.55
CA THR A 250 -3.21 -7.38 -3.58
C THR A 250 -4.36 -6.36 -3.49
N SER A 251 -5.24 -6.33 -4.49
CA SER A 251 -6.53 -5.66 -4.48
C SER A 251 -7.64 -6.67 -4.17
N HIS A 252 -8.74 -6.23 -3.55
CA HIS A 252 -9.91 -7.07 -3.28
C HIS A 252 -11.19 -6.24 -3.07
N VAL A 253 -12.35 -6.91 -3.00
CA VAL A 253 -13.70 -6.33 -2.78
C VAL A 253 -13.70 -5.16 -1.78
N GLY A 254 -14.52 -4.12 -2.05
CA GLY A 254 -14.56 -2.88 -1.28
C GLY A 254 -13.64 -1.79 -1.83
N PRO A 255 -13.55 -1.68 -3.17
CA PRO A 255 -12.31 -1.56 -3.94
C PRO A 255 -11.09 -1.18 -3.11
N VAL A 256 -10.53 -2.17 -2.43
CA VAL A 256 -9.35 -2.02 -1.59
C VAL A 256 -8.11 -2.31 -2.43
N CYS A 257 -7.08 -1.48 -2.28
CA CYS A 257 -5.77 -1.67 -2.88
C CYS A 257 -4.69 -1.64 -1.78
N LEU A 258 -3.89 -2.70 -1.66
CA LEU A 258 -2.90 -2.87 -0.59
C LEU A 258 -1.47 -2.77 -1.11
N ALA A 259 -0.58 -2.11 -0.37
CA ALA A 259 0.86 -2.28 -0.54
C ALA A 259 1.40 -3.11 0.63
N MET A 260 1.63 -4.42 0.40
CA MET A 260 2.09 -5.35 1.43
C MET A 260 3.62 -5.32 1.59
N PHE A 261 4.09 -5.17 2.84
CA PHE A 261 5.52 -5.21 3.16
C PHE A 261 5.89 -6.45 3.98
N LEU A 262 5.23 -6.63 5.12
CA LEU A 262 5.41 -7.79 6.01
C LEU A 262 4.04 -8.40 6.27
N SER A 263 3.94 -9.73 6.23
CA SER A 263 2.70 -10.42 6.57
C SER A 263 2.92 -11.90 6.87
N ALA A 264 2.40 -12.35 8.00
CA ALA A 264 2.36 -13.76 8.41
C ALA A 264 1.36 -14.63 7.60
N HIS A 265 0.54 -14.06 6.72
CA HIS A 265 -0.41 -14.83 5.89
C HIS A 265 0.31 -15.95 5.11
N TYR A 266 -0.29 -17.13 5.02
CA TYR A 266 0.22 -18.33 4.32
C TYR A 266 1.50 -18.98 4.90
N THR A 267 2.16 -18.37 5.87
CA THR A 267 3.38 -18.93 6.49
C THR A 267 3.22 -19.16 7.99
N GLY A 268 2.32 -18.43 8.64
CA GLY A 268 2.09 -18.56 10.07
C GLY A 268 3.15 -17.82 10.88
N GLU A 269 3.37 -18.29 12.11
CA GLU A 269 4.19 -17.61 13.10
C GLU A 269 5.67 -17.46 12.70
N ASP A 270 6.18 -18.34 11.84
CA ASP A 270 7.59 -18.34 11.41
C ASP A 270 7.99 -17.08 10.63
N LEU A 271 7.03 -16.34 10.07
CA LEU A 271 7.29 -15.09 9.35
C LEU A 271 6.94 -13.84 10.16
N VAL A 272 6.52 -13.99 11.42
CA VAL A 272 6.32 -12.86 12.32
C VAL A 272 7.69 -12.30 12.71
N LEU A 273 7.92 -11.01 12.49
CA LEU A 273 9.12 -10.35 12.99
C LEU A 273 9.04 -10.27 14.52
N LYS A 274 10.00 -10.86 15.23
CA LYS A 274 10.06 -10.86 16.71
C LYS A 274 11.29 -10.10 17.15
N LEU A 275 11.12 -8.83 17.53
CA LEU A 275 12.22 -8.03 18.07
C LEU A 275 12.41 -8.36 19.54
N LYS A 276 13.63 -8.75 19.89
CA LYS A 276 13.99 -9.18 21.25
C LYS A 276 14.39 -7.98 22.11
N GLN A 277 14.43 -8.22 23.41
CA GLN A 277 14.96 -7.25 24.35
C GLN A 277 16.42 -6.95 24.00
N ASN A 278 16.82 -5.69 24.04
CA ASN A 278 18.18 -5.25 23.66
C ASN A 278 18.54 -5.45 22.18
N GLU A 279 17.56 -5.62 21.29
CA GLU A 279 17.76 -5.73 19.84
C GLU A 279 17.44 -4.39 19.14
N PRO A 280 18.44 -3.52 18.88
CA PRO A 280 18.20 -2.36 18.05
C PRO A 280 17.87 -2.81 16.64
N TRP A 281 16.84 -2.22 16.04
CA TRP A 281 16.41 -2.58 14.70
C TRP A 281 15.93 -1.35 13.96
N LYS A 282 16.33 -1.22 12.70
CA LYS A 282 15.88 -0.15 11.83
C LYS A 282 15.64 -0.69 10.44
N LYS A 283 14.51 -0.36 9.83
CA LYS A 283 14.18 -0.79 8.47
C LYS A 283 13.41 0.27 7.71
N VAL A 284 13.75 0.40 6.44
CA VAL A 284 12.97 1.18 5.45
C VAL A 284 12.02 0.23 4.73
N PHE A 285 10.75 0.65 4.64
CA PHE A 285 9.70 -0.01 3.85
C PHE A 285 9.31 0.88 2.68
N GLY A 286 9.41 0.36 1.45
CA GLY A 286 9.26 1.15 0.22
C GLY A 286 10.58 1.75 -0.28
N PRO A 287 10.54 2.79 -1.14
CA PRO A 287 9.32 3.42 -1.65
C PRO A 287 8.47 2.54 -2.56
N VAL A 288 7.16 2.61 -2.38
CA VAL A 288 6.17 2.15 -3.36
C VAL A 288 5.57 3.35 -4.08
N PHE A 289 5.09 3.14 -5.30
CA PHE A 289 4.53 4.20 -6.14
C PHE A 289 3.02 3.97 -6.33
N ILE A 290 2.24 5.03 -6.07
CA ILE A 290 0.80 5.05 -6.36
C ILE A 290 0.62 5.79 -7.68
N TYR A 291 0.36 5.02 -8.73
CA TYR A 291 0.28 5.49 -10.11
C TYR A 291 -1.18 5.66 -10.54
N LEU A 292 -1.45 6.77 -11.21
CA LEU A 292 -2.75 7.08 -11.81
C LEU A 292 -2.57 7.27 -13.30
N ASN A 293 -3.49 6.72 -14.08
CA ASN A 293 -3.56 6.99 -15.51
C ASN A 293 -5.01 7.12 -15.96
N SER A 294 -5.19 7.66 -17.16
CA SER A 294 -6.51 7.82 -17.77
C SER A 294 -6.45 7.47 -19.25
N ALA A 295 -7.58 7.04 -19.79
CA ALA A 295 -7.76 6.79 -21.21
C ALA A 295 -8.96 7.60 -21.71
N SER A 296 -8.88 8.06 -22.96
CA SER A 296 -10.01 8.67 -23.65
C SER A 296 -10.56 7.67 -24.66
N ASP A 297 -11.89 7.52 -24.69
CA ASP A 297 -12.61 6.75 -25.71
C ASP A 297 -12.15 5.28 -25.89
N ALA A 298 -11.56 4.66 -24.85
CA ALA A 298 -11.18 3.25 -24.96
C ALA A 298 -12.43 2.37 -24.86
N LYS A 299 -12.51 1.36 -25.73
CA LYS A 299 -13.63 0.40 -25.71
C LYS A 299 -13.57 -0.58 -24.55
N ASP A 300 -12.41 -0.72 -23.92
CA ASP A 300 -12.14 -1.62 -22.81
C ASP A 300 -11.04 -1.05 -21.88
N SER A 301 -10.74 -1.77 -20.80
CA SER A 301 -9.76 -1.39 -19.77
C SER A 301 -8.30 -1.66 -20.16
N SER A 302 -8.02 -2.33 -21.27
CA SER A 302 -6.67 -2.80 -21.64
C SER A 302 -5.64 -1.68 -21.75
N PRO A 303 -5.97 -0.47 -22.27
CA PRO A 303 -5.00 0.63 -22.33
C PRO A 303 -4.50 1.05 -20.94
N LEU A 304 -5.40 1.15 -19.94
CA LEU A 304 -5.03 1.53 -18.58
C LEU A 304 -4.10 0.50 -17.94
N TRP A 305 -4.41 -0.79 -18.08
CA TRP A 305 -3.59 -1.87 -17.55
C TRP A 305 -2.21 -1.97 -18.24
N ASN A 306 -2.18 -1.89 -19.57
CA ASN A 306 -0.93 -1.97 -20.32
C ASN A 306 -0.01 -0.80 -20.04
N ASP A 307 -0.57 0.40 -19.85
CA ASP A 307 0.18 1.57 -19.43
C ASP A 307 0.70 1.45 -18.00
N ALA A 308 -0.10 0.93 -17.06
CA ALA A 308 0.36 0.64 -15.69
C ALA A 308 1.54 -0.35 -15.65
N LYS A 309 1.51 -1.39 -16.50
CA LYS A 309 2.65 -2.32 -16.65
C LYS A 309 3.90 -1.62 -17.22
N LYS A 310 3.74 -0.71 -18.17
CA LYS A 310 4.86 0.09 -18.69
C LYS A 310 5.45 0.98 -17.60
N GLN A 311 4.60 1.66 -16.84
CA GLN A 311 5.06 2.47 -15.71
C GLN A 311 5.77 1.60 -14.68
N MET A 312 5.24 0.43 -14.34
CA MET A 312 5.89 -0.53 -13.44
C MET A 312 7.31 -0.88 -13.89
N MET A 313 7.51 -1.17 -15.18
CA MET A 313 8.86 -1.43 -15.71
C MET A 313 9.79 -0.23 -15.58
N ASN A 314 9.29 0.99 -15.80
CA ASN A 314 10.07 2.21 -15.59
C ASN A 314 10.49 2.37 -14.12
N GLU A 315 9.59 2.11 -13.18
CA GLU A 315 9.89 2.17 -11.74
C GLU A 315 10.92 1.11 -11.33
N VAL A 316 10.81 -0.12 -11.84
CA VAL A 316 11.80 -1.20 -11.61
C VAL A 316 13.17 -0.81 -12.14
N GLN A 317 13.23 -0.21 -13.33
CA GLN A 317 14.51 0.24 -13.93
C GLN A 317 15.11 1.45 -13.24
N SER A 318 14.26 2.31 -12.66
CA SER A 318 14.68 3.52 -11.95
C SER A 318 15.10 3.23 -10.51
N TRP A 319 14.80 2.04 -9.99
CA TRP A 319 15.21 1.63 -8.66
C TRP A 319 16.70 1.20 -8.63
N PRO A 320 17.47 1.56 -7.58
CA PRO A 320 17.09 2.37 -6.43
C PRO A 320 17.01 3.86 -6.78
N TYR A 321 16.01 4.54 -6.23
CA TYR A 321 15.78 5.95 -6.49
C TYR A 321 16.84 6.86 -5.86
N GLU A 322 17.18 7.97 -6.51
CA GLU A 322 18.13 8.97 -5.97
C GLU A 322 17.44 10.16 -5.28
N PHE A 323 16.11 10.27 -5.40
CA PHE A 323 15.33 11.39 -4.89
C PHE A 323 14.92 11.32 -3.40
N PRO A 324 14.77 10.15 -2.74
CA PRO A 324 14.43 10.13 -1.30
C PRO A 324 15.54 10.78 -0.47
N ALA A 325 15.19 11.74 0.39
CA ALA A 325 16.17 12.52 1.14
C ALA A 325 16.73 11.81 2.39
N SER A 326 16.12 10.70 2.81
CA SER A 326 16.55 9.98 4.02
C SER A 326 17.88 9.26 3.82
N ASN A 327 18.82 9.47 4.74
CA ASN A 327 20.08 8.72 4.79
C ASN A 327 19.89 7.23 5.09
N ASP A 328 18.73 6.83 5.64
CA ASP A 328 18.41 5.42 5.85
C ASP A 328 18.06 4.69 4.55
N PHE A 329 17.80 5.42 3.46
CA PHE A 329 17.62 4.87 2.12
C PHE A 329 18.93 5.01 1.32
N PRO A 330 19.76 3.95 1.24
CA PRO A 330 21.05 4.07 0.57
C PRO A 330 20.85 4.25 -0.95
N PRO A 331 21.50 5.25 -1.58
CA PRO A 331 21.49 5.44 -3.03
C PRO A 331 22.22 4.30 -3.76
N SER A 332 22.11 4.27 -5.09
CA SER A 332 22.71 3.21 -5.93
C SER A 332 24.21 3.03 -5.66
N LYS A 333 24.95 4.13 -5.51
CA LYS A 333 26.40 4.15 -5.23
C LYS A 333 26.81 3.53 -3.89
N GLN A 334 25.88 3.32 -2.96
CA GLN A 334 26.12 2.69 -1.65
C GLN A 334 25.61 1.24 -1.60
N ARG A 335 25.12 0.71 -2.72
CA ARG A 335 24.64 -0.67 -2.84
C ARG A 335 25.68 -1.51 -3.60
N GLY A 336 25.73 -2.79 -3.26
CA GLY A 336 26.64 -3.76 -3.87
C GLY A 336 25.88 -4.90 -4.52
N ASN A 337 26.51 -5.55 -5.49
CA ASN A 337 25.98 -6.74 -6.16
C ASN A 337 26.85 -7.95 -5.85
N VAL A 338 26.22 -9.11 -5.66
CA VAL A 338 26.90 -10.41 -5.56
C VAL A 338 26.60 -11.21 -6.82
N SER A 339 27.65 -11.63 -7.52
CA SER A 339 27.53 -12.50 -8.69
C SER A 339 28.33 -13.78 -8.48
N GLY A 340 27.84 -14.89 -9.02
CA GLY A 340 28.44 -16.20 -8.85
C GLY A 340 27.65 -17.29 -9.55
N ARG A 341 27.99 -18.55 -9.28
CA ARG A 341 27.30 -19.71 -9.84
C ARG A 341 26.89 -20.64 -8.71
N ILE A 342 25.60 -20.89 -8.56
CA ILE A 342 25.08 -21.93 -7.67
C ILE A 342 25.19 -23.26 -8.43
N ARG A 343 25.94 -24.22 -7.89
CA ARG A 343 25.95 -25.61 -8.39
C ARG A 343 25.03 -26.43 -7.52
N VAL A 344 23.84 -26.73 -8.03
CA VAL A 344 22.88 -27.62 -7.36
C VAL A 344 23.21 -29.05 -7.76
N ARG A 345 23.46 -29.92 -6.78
CA ARG A 345 23.50 -31.37 -6.98
C ARG A 345 22.22 -31.93 -6.41
N ASP A 346 21.20 -32.05 -7.26
CA ASP A 346 20.04 -32.83 -6.91
C ASP A 346 20.40 -34.32 -6.98
N ARG A 347 20.09 -35.08 -5.93
CA ARG A 347 20.44 -36.50 -5.82
C ARG A 347 19.27 -37.41 -6.22
N TYR A 348 18.14 -36.84 -6.61
CA TYR A 348 16.95 -37.54 -7.03
C TYR A 348 16.78 -37.55 -8.54
#